data_AF-A0A7M7Q2T1-F1
#
_entry.id   AF-A0A7M7Q2T1-F1
#
_cell.length_a   1.000
_cell.length_b   1.000
_cell.length_c   1.000
_cell.angle_alpha   90.00
_cell.angle_beta   90.00
_cell.angle_gamma   90.00
#
_symmetry.space_group_name_H-M   'P 1'
#
loop_
_entity.id
_entity.type
_entity.pdbx_description
1 polymer ?
#
loop_
_entity_poly.entity_id
_entity_poly.type
_entity_poly.pdbx_seq_one_letter_code
_entity_poly.pdbx_strand_id
1 'polypeptide(L)'
;MIFRNFAPIFGLRSLPFPSLVRARLLHEVHHSPAKRIFYVTLDPIFDKQAVLYYKLNGQVMDLKAINVPSKFKGRGIARLLTETAFTYAIVNDYYLYLTCKYTQKYYLANKNKALEQRIVGPEHVLNAPISLDLEVFEEEPDPEDPLTKNKKD
;
A
#
# COMPACT_ATOMS: atom_id res chain seq x y z
N MET A 1 42.73 -19.67 56.01
CA MET A 1 43.31 -19.92 54.68
C MET A 1 42.22 -20.57 53.83
N ILE A 2 41.55 -19.83 52.93
CA ILE A 2 41.84 -19.71 51.48
C ILE A 2 41.97 -21.13 50.87
N PHE A 3 41.08 -21.61 50.00
CA PHE A 3 40.90 -21.17 48.61
C PHE A 3 39.47 -21.32 48.05
N ARG A 4 39.06 -20.29 47.31
CA ARG A 4 38.00 -20.27 46.29
C ARG A 4 38.45 -21.10 45.07
N ASN A 5 37.50 -21.60 44.27
CA ASN A 5 37.51 -21.88 42.80
C ASN A 5 36.52 -23.03 42.50
N PHE A 6 35.74 -23.13 41.43
CA PHE A 6 35.49 -22.33 40.23
C PHE A 6 34.19 -22.86 39.58
N ALA A 7 33.35 -21.93 39.09
CA ALA A 7 32.33 -21.96 38.01
C ALA A 7 31.38 -23.17 37.73
N PRO A 8 30.11 -22.90 37.34
CA PRO A 8 29.08 -23.89 37.00
C PRO A 8 29.14 -24.29 35.51
N ILE A 9 28.86 -25.56 35.19
CA ILE A 9 28.65 -26.02 33.81
C ILE A 9 27.15 -25.90 33.50
N PHE A 10 26.75 -24.75 32.96
CA PHE A 10 25.43 -24.59 32.35
C PHE A 10 25.42 -25.34 31.01
N GLY A 11 24.73 -26.48 30.97
CA GLY A 11 24.40 -27.18 29.74
C GLY A 11 23.38 -26.38 28.92
N LEU A 12 23.86 -25.57 27.97
CA LEU A 12 23.02 -24.85 27.03
C LEU A 12 22.49 -25.84 25.98
N ARG A 13 21.28 -26.37 26.21
CA ARG A 13 20.53 -27.09 25.16
C ARG A 13 20.27 -26.11 24.01
N SER A 14 20.91 -26.37 22.88
CA SER A 14 20.56 -25.80 21.58
C SER A 14 19.05 -25.95 21.34
N LEU A 15 18.32 -24.83 21.42
CA LEU A 15 16.94 -24.77 20.98
C LEU A 15 16.96 -24.64 19.45
N PRO A 16 16.17 -25.43 18.70
CA PRO A 16 16.06 -25.28 17.27
C PRO A 16 15.45 -23.90 16.99
N PHE A 17 16.17 -23.07 16.23
CA PHE A 17 15.67 -21.81 15.71
C PHE A 17 14.28 -22.03 15.09
N PRO A 18 13.20 -21.42 15.60
CA PRO A 18 11.91 -21.54 14.96
C PRO A 18 12.03 -20.90 13.57
N SER A 19 11.57 -21.62 12.56
CA SER A 19 11.51 -21.12 11.19
C SER A 19 10.83 -19.75 11.19
N LEU A 20 11.44 -18.79 10.49
CA LEU A 20 10.88 -17.46 10.29
C LEU A 20 9.55 -17.60 9.54
N VAL A 21 8.46 -17.76 10.28
CA VAL A 21 7.14 -17.37 9.82
C VAL A 21 7.28 -15.89 9.50
N ARG A 22 7.37 -15.58 8.21
CA ARG A 22 7.44 -14.21 7.68
C ARG A 22 6.30 -13.42 8.30
N ALA A 23 6.59 -12.68 9.37
CA ALA A 23 5.61 -11.87 10.07
C ALA A 23 5.07 -10.86 9.04
N ARG A 24 3.86 -11.08 8.55
CA ARG A 24 3.16 -10.08 7.75
C ARG A 24 2.93 -8.91 8.68
N LEU A 25 3.68 -7.83 8.52
CA LEU A 25 3.39 -6.57 9.19
C LEU A 25 1.97 -6.16 8.82
N LEU A 26 1.06 -6.28 9.78
CA LEU A 26 -0.29 -5.75 9.68
C LEU A 26 -0.17 -4.23 9.81
N HIS A 27 -0.29 -3.54 8.68
CA HIS A 27 -0.36 -2.09 8.66
C HIS A 27 -1.82 -1.71 8.84
N GLU A 28 -2.11 -0.82 9.79
CA GLU A 28 -3.45 -0.25 9.95
C GLU A 28 -3.62 0.92 8.95
N VAL A 29 -4.75 0.91 8.23
CA VAL A 29 -5.10 2.01 7.34
C VAL A 29 -6.00 2.99 8.09
N HIS A 30 -5.54 4.23 8.18
CA HIS A 30 -6.34 5.33 8.69
C HIS A 30 -7.02 6.07 7.55
N HIS A 31 -8.25 6.53 7.77
CA HIS A 31 -9.00 7.34 6.82
C HIS A 31 -9.25 8.73 7.39
N SER A 32 -8.94 9.76 6.61
CA SER A 32 -9.27 11.15 6.92
C SER A 32 -10.23 11.71 5.86
N PRO A 33 -11.55 11.70 6.11
CA PRO A 33 -12.55 12.22 5.17
C PRO A 33 -12.36 13.71 4.88
N ALA A 34 -11.93 14.51 5.86
CA ALA A 34 -11.71 15.95 5.73
C ALA A 34 -10.55 16.25 4.76
N LYS A 35 -9.46 15.49 4.87
CA LYS A 35 -8.29 15.63 3.99
C LYS A 35 -8.43 14.87 2.67
N ARG A 36 -9.47 14.03 2.54
CA ARG A 36 -9.71 13.13 1.40
C ARG A 36 -8.53 12.19 1.13
N ILE A 37 -8.04 11.57 2.21
CA ILE A 37 -6.91 10.62 2.13
C ILE A 37 -7.16 9.36 2.94
N PHE A 38 -6.60 8.25 2.46
CA PHE A 38 -6.30 7.05 3.22
C PHE A 38 -4.79 6.99 3.43
N TYR A 39 -4.32 6.62 4.62
CA TYR A 39 -2.90 6.59 4.89
C TYR A 39 -2.50 5.49 5.87
N VAL A 40 -1.24 5.08 5.78
CA VAL A 40 -0.58 4.17 6.71
C VAL A 40 0.65 4.87 7.26
N THR A 41 0.78 4.91 8.57
CA THR A 41 2.01 5.36 9.24
C THR A 41 3.06 4.26 9.14
N LEU A 42 4.16 4.53 8.44
CA LEU A 42 5.23 3.56 8.18
C LEU A 42 6.38 3.71 9.17
N ASP A 43 6.66 4.96 9.54
CA ASP A 43 7.68 5.30 10.51
C ASP A 43 7.21 6.51 11.32
N PRO A 44 6.79 6.32 12.58
CA PRO A 44 6.29 7.40 13.42
C PRO A 44 7.39 8.37 13.85
N ILE A 45 8.67 7.94 13.82
CA ILE A 45 9.80 8.77 14.27
C ILE A 45 10.15 9.79 13.18
N PHE A 46 10.12 9.37 11.92
CA PHE A 46 10.46 10.21 10.77
C PHE A 46 9.25 10.72 9.98
N ASP A 47 8.04 10.61 10.55
CA ASP A 47 6.75 10.96 9.95
C ASP A 47 6.59 10.47 8.50
N LYS A 48 7.03 9.23 8.24
CA LYS A 48 6.88 8.62 6.91
C LYS A 48 5.55 7.92 6.82
N GLN A 49 4.78 8.28 5.79
CA GLN A 49 3.47 7.72 5.55
C GLN A 49 3.32 7.30 4.09
N ALA A 50 2.59 6.22 3.86
CA ALA A 50 2.03 5.93 2.54
C ALA A 50 0.62 6.50 2.48
N VAL A 51 0.27 7.15 1.38
CA VAL A 51 -0.98 7.92 1.28
C VAL A 51 -1.64 7.66 -0.08
N LEU A 52 -2.95 7.43 -0.06
CA LEU A 52 -3.83 7.43 -1.22
C LEU A 52 -4.77 8.64 -1.14
N TYR A 53 -4.72 9.47 -2.18
CA TYR A 53 -5.50 10.70 -2.30
C TYR A 53 -6.73 10.47 -3.18
N TYR A 54 -7.87 11.03 -2.78
CA TYR A 54 -9.07 11.03 -3.60
C TYR A 54 -9.75 12.41 -3.65
N LYS A 55 -10.67 12.58 -4.58
CA LYS A 55 -11.61 13.72 -4.64
C LYS A 55 -13.03 13.19 -4.70
N LEU A 56 -13.98 13.96 -4.19
CA LEU A 56 -15.41 13.67 -4.34
C LEU A 56 -16.04 14.72 -5.24
N ASN A 57 -16.73 14.27 -6.28
CA ASN A 57 -17.55 15.07 -7.17
C ASN A 57 -18.97 14.48 -7.15
N GLY A 58 -19.81 14.93 -6.22
CA GLY A 58 -21.12 14.31 -5.97
C GLY A 58 -20.96 12.85 -5.52
N GLN A 59 -21.60 11.92 -6.25
CA GLN A 59 -21.52 10.47 -6.00
C GLN A 59 -20.24 9.82 -6.54
N VAL A 60 -19.37 10.58 -7.23
CA VAL A 60 -18.16 10.03 -7.84
C VAL A 60 -16.95 10.29 -6.96
N MET A 61 -16.28 9.20 -6.54
CA MET A 61 -15.01 9.20 -5.86
C MET A 61 -13.86 8.97 -6.86
N ASP A 62 -13.09 10.02 -7.11
CA ASP A 62 -11.96 10.01 -8.03
C ASP A 62 -10.65 9.71 -7.28
N LEU A 63 -10.06 8.53 -7.49
CA LEU A 63 -8.78 8.16 -6.90
C LEU A 63 -7.63 8.82 -7.68
N LYS A 64 -7.05 9.88 -7.10
CA LYS A 64 -6.09 10.77 -7.79
C LYS A 64 -4.70 10.20 -7.89
N ALA A 65 -4.14 9.82 -6.74
CA ALA A 65 -2.74 9.45 -6.64
C ALA A 65 -2.52 8.55 -5.43
N ILE A 66 -1.49 7.72 -5.52
CA ILE A 66 -0.98 6.94 -4.42
C ILE A 66 0.52 7.18 -4.30
N ASN A 67 1.01 7.44 -3.08
CA ASN A 67 2.41 7.62 -2.80
C ASN A 67 2.84 6.61 -1.73
N VAL A 68 3.79 5.76 -2.08
CA VAL A 68 4.46 4.85 -1.14
C VAL A 68 5.95 5.15 -1.22
N PRO A 69 6.61 5.54 -0.11
CA PRO A 69 8.03 5.83 -0.14
C PRO A 69 8.84 4.61 -0.59
N SER A 70 9.86 4.83 -1.42
CA SER A 70 10.63 3.78 -2.12
C SER A 70 11.12 2.65 -1.22
N LYS A 71 11.60 2.96 -0.02
CA LYS A 71 12.06 1.98 1.00
C LYS A 71 10.99 0.97 1.43
N PHE A 72 9.71 1.31 1.23
CA PHE A 72 8.55 0.51 1.63
C PHE A 72 7.77 -0.05 0.42
N LYS A 73 8.23 0.18 -0.81
CA LYS A 73 7.70 -0.48 -2.01
C LYS A 73 7.92 -2.00 -1.96
N GLY A 74 7.15 -2.76 -2.75
CA GLY A 74 7.17 -4.23 -2.74
C GLY A 74 6.56 -4.92 -1.50
N ARG A 75 6.01 -4.17 -0.54
CA ARG A 75 5.42 -4.70 0.71
C ARG A 75 3.89 -4.84 0.69
N GLY A 76 3.25 -4.54 -0.44
CA GLY A 76 1.78 -4.61 -0.58
C GLY A 76 1.02 -3.43 0.05
N ILE A 77 1.69 -2.37 0.51
CA ILE A 77 1.03 -1.20 1.13
C ILE A 77 0.11 -0.46 0.14
N ALA A 78 0.56 -0.32 -1.11
CA ALA A 78 -0.25 0.31 -2.16
C ALA A 78 -1.55 -0.46 -2.43
N ARG A 79 -1.46 -1.79 -2.45
CA ARG A 79 -2.60 -2.70 -2.57
C ARG A 79 -3.55 -2.54 -1.39
N LEU A 80 -3.04 -2.55 -0.16
CA LEU A 80 -3.83 -2.39 1.05
C LEU A 80 -4.62 -1.07 1.07
N LEU A 81 -3.97 0.04 0.71
CA LEU A 81 -4.63 1.35 0.57
C LEU A 81 -5.73 1.32 -0.51
N THR A 82 -5.47 0.66 -1.64
CA THR A 82 -6.44 0.56 -2.74
C THR A 82 -7.65 -0.31 -2.38
N GLU A 83 -7.42 -1.47 -1.74
CA GLU A 83 -8.48 -2.34 -1.22
C GLU A 83 -9.37 -1.60 -0.22
N THR A 84 -8.76 -0.82 0.67
CA THR A 84 -9.49 -0.01 1.65
C THR A 84 -10.33 1.08 0.96
N ALA A 85 -9.76 1.79 -0.01
CA ALA A 85 -10.48 2.81 -0.77
C ALA A 85 -11.66 2.22 -1.57
N PHE A 86 -11.47 1.06 -2.20
CA PHE A 86 -12.54 0.37 -2.94
C PHE A 86 -13.65 -0.11 -2.00
N THR A 87 -13.28 -0.70 -0.87
CA THR A 87 -14.24 -1.12 0.17
C THR A 87 -15.04 0.08 0.67
N TYR A 88 -14.36 1.20 0.94
CA TYR A 88 -15.02 2.44 1.35
C TYR A 88 -16.01 2.93 0.28
N ALA A 89 -15.64 2.89 -1.01
CA ALA A 89 -16.56 3.26 -2.09
C ALA A 89 -17.79 2.35 -2.14
N ILE A 90 -17.62 1.04 -1.98
CA ILE A 90 -18.72 0.08 -1.99
C ILE A 90 -19.67 0.33 -0.81
N VAL A 91 -19.13 0.46 0.41
CA VAL A 91 -19.93 0.63 1.64
C VAL A 91 -20.72 1.94 1.65
N ASN A 92 -20.20 2.98 0.99
CA ASN A 92 -20.82 4.31 0.94
C ASN A 92 -21.51 4.61 -0.41
N ASP A 93 -21.72 3.58 -1.24
CA ASP A 93 -22.37 3.70 -2.55
C ASP A 93 -21.79 4.77 -3.48
N TYR A 94 -20.46 4.94 -3.46
CA TYR A 94 -19.76 5.79 -4.41
C TYR A 94 -19.48 5.06 -5.72
N TYR A 95 -19.61 5.79 -6.83
CA TYR A 95 -18.99 5.42 -8.09
C TYR A 95 -17.51 5.77 -8.07
N LEU A 96 -16.68 5.00 -8.77
CA LEU A 96 -15.23 5.15 -8.80
C LEU A 96 -14.77 5.69 -10.15
N TYR A 97 -14.02 6.79 -10.12
CA TYR A 97 -13.20 7.23 -11.24
C TYR A 97 -11.73 6.97 -10.89
N LEU A 98 -11.00 6.26 -11.72
CA LEU A 98 -9.63 5.82 -11.41
C LEU A 98 -8.61 6.68 -12.15
N THR A 99 -8.33 7.92 -11.69
CA THR A 99 -7.23 8.72 -12.28
C THR A 99 -5.86 8.07 -12.09
N CYS A 100 -5.61 7.47 -10.93
CA CYS A 100 -4.32 6.90 -10.59
C CYS A 100 -4.02 5.60 -11.36
N LYS A 101 -2.94 5.58 -12.14
CA LYS A 101 -2.49 4.40 -12.91
C LYS A 101 -2.39 3.13 -12.07
N TYR A 102 -1.86 3.21 -10.84
CA TYR A 102 -1.77 2.05 -9.96
C TYR A 102 -3.15 1.46 -9.65
N THR A 103 -4.12 2.30 -9.32
CA THR A 103 -5.49 1.85 -9.02
C THR A 103 -6.21 1.30 -10.24
N GLN A 104 -5.91 1.81 -11.45
CA GLN A 104 -6.39 1.24 -12.71
C GLN A 104 -5.82 -0.18 -12.90
N LYS A 105 -4.50 -0.35 -12.82
CA LYS A 105 -3.84 -1.66 -12.91
C LYS A 105 -4.39 -2.64 -11.87
N TYR A 106 -4.56 -2.18 -10.62
CA TYR A 106 -5.12 -2.97 -9.54
C TYR A 106 -6.56 -3.43 -9.85
N TYR A 107 -7.42 -2.54 -10.32
CA TYR A 107 -8.79 -2.88 -10.71
C TYR A 107 -8.81 -3.90 -11.85
N LEU A 108 -8.01 -3.71 -12.91
CA LEU A 108 -7.97 -4.63 -14.04
C LEU A 108 -7.54 -6.04 -13.63
N ALA A 109 -6.56 -6.14 -12.73
CA ALA A 109 -6.09 -7.42 -12.19
C ALA A 109 -7.08 -8.10 -11.22
N ASN A 110 -7.99 -7.34 -10.60
CA ASN A 110 -8.90 -7.83 -9.55
C ASN A 110 -10.39 -7.59 -9.92
N LYS A 111 -10.69 -7.55 -11.21
CA LYS A 111 -11.99 -7.19 -11.74
C LYS A 111 -13.06 -8.15 -11.21
N ASN A 112 -14.16 -7.59 -10.70
CA ASN A 112 -15.30 -8.36 -10.21
C ASN A 112 -16.61 -7.59 -10.45
N LYS A 113 -17.74 -8.31 -10.44
CA LYS A 113 -19.07 -7.74 -10.75
C LYS A 113 -19.45 -6.54 -9.87
N ALA A 114 -19.05 -6.54 -8.60
CA ALA A 114 -19.41 -5.46 -7.67
C ALA A 114 -18.66 -4.15 -7.97
N LEU A 115 -17.39 -4.27 -8.39
CA LEU A 115 -16.58 -3.12 -8.82
C LEU A 115 -16.97 -2.65 -10.23
N GLU A 116 -17.24 -3.57 -11.16
CA GLU A 116 -17.63 -3.24 -12.54
C GLU A 116 -18.84 -2.31 -12.60
N GLN A 117 -19.85 -2.54 -11.74
CA GLN A 117 -21.05 -1.69 -11.66
C GLN A 117 -20.77 -0.28 -11.10
N ARG A 118 -19.59 -0.07 -10.50
CA ARG A 118 -19.22 1.19 -9.84
C ARG A 118 -18.14 1.97 -10.58
N ILE A 119 -17.34 1.35 -11.46
CA ILE A 119 -16.34 2.09 -12.23
C ILE A 119 -17.04 2.93 -13.30
N VAL A 120 -16.78 4.24 -13.29
CA VAL A 120 -17.33 5.21 -14.26
C VAL A 120 -16.26 5.81 -15.18
N GLY A 121 -15.00 5.45 -14.98
CA GLY A 121 -13.92 5.86 -15.87
C GLY A 121 -12.53 5.72 -15.25
N PRO A 122 -11.47 6.05 -16.01
CA PRO A 122 -11.49 6.57 -17.40
C PRO A 122 -11.89 5.52 -18.47
N GLU A 123 -12.26 5.96 -19.68
CA GLU A 123 -12.83 5.09 -20.73
C GLU A 123 -11.98 3.85 -21.06
N HIS A 124 -10.66 4.00 -21.11
CA HIS A 124 -9.75 2.88 -21.40
C HIS A 124 -9.78 1.79 -20.33
N VAL A 125 -10.22 2.10 -19.10
CA VAL A 125 -10.39 1.12 -18.02
C VAL A 125 -11.72 0.35 -18.17
N LEU A 126 -12.75 1.00 -18.71
CA LEU A 126 -14.05 0.38 -18.96
C LEU A 126 -13.95 -0.65 -20.09
N ASN A 127 -13.22 -0.30 -21.15
CA ASN A 127 -13.10 -1.10 -22.38
C ASN A 127 -11.88 -2.03 -22.40
N ALA A 128 -11.06 -2.05 -21.34
CA ALA A 128 -9.86 -2.88 -21.30
C ALA A 128 -10.21 -4.37 -21.37
N PRO A 129 -9.56 -5.15 -22.27
CA PRO A 129 -9.65 -6.59 -22.24
C PRO A 129 -9.08 -7.12 -20.93
N ILE A 130 -9.68 -8.19 -20.40
CA ILE A 130 -9.20 -8.85 -19.18
C ILE A 130 -7.88 -9.53 -19.51
N SER A 131 -6.75 -8.87 -19.27
CA SER A 131 -5.45 -9.52 -19.32
C SER A 131 -5.31 -10.38 -18.06
N LEU A 132 -5.48 -11.69 -18.23
CA LEU A 132 -5.39 -12.72 -17.20
C LEU A 132 -3.94 -13.02 -16.75
N ASP A 133 -2.96 -12.25 -17.22
CA ASP A 133 -1.57 -12.42 -16.85
C ASP A 133 -1.30 -11.64 -15.56
N LEU A 134 -1.45 -12.37 -14.45
CA LEU A 134 -1.14 -11.96 -13.08
C LEU A 134 0.36 -11.81 -12.81
N GLU A 135 1.20 -11.92 -13.83
CA GLU A 135 2.63 -11.72 -13.74
C GLU A 135 2.97 -10.36 -14.34
N VAL A 136 3.83 -9.61 -13.64
CA VAL A 136 4.35 -8.30 -14.03
C VAL A 136 3.49 -7.12 -13.54
N PHE A 137 3.41 -6.99 -12.21
CA PHE A 137 3.60 -5.67 -11.58
C PHE A 137 5.05 -5.22 -11.84
N GLU A 138 5.44 -4.97 -13.10
CA GLU A 138 6.63 -4.16 -13.35
C GLU A 138 6.28 -2.76 -12.85
N GLU A 139 7.00 -2.36 -11.81
CA GLU A 139 7.07 -0.98 -11.36
C GLU A 139 7.58 -0.15 -12.53
N GLU A 140 6.66 0.45 -13.30
CA GLU A 140 7.05 1.62 -14.07
C GLU A 140 7.60 2.65 -13.07
N PRO A 141 8.80 3.20 -13.33
CA PRO A 141 9.35 4.24 -12.48
C PRO A 141 8.42 5.46 -12.52
N ASP A 142 7.96 5.88 -11.34
CA ASP A 142 7.18 7.10 -11.18
C ASP A 142 8.02 8.32 -11.62
N PRO A 143 7.40 9.35 -12.23
CA PRO A 143 8.10 10.55 -12.66
C PRO A 143 8.81 11.23 -11.48
N GLU A 144 10.04 11.68 -11.72
CA GLU A 144 10.92 12.29 -10.74
C GLU A 144 10.24 13.45 -9.98
N ASP A 145 10.53 13.53 -8.68
CA ASP A 145 10.13 14.61 -7.78
C ASP A 145 10.56 15.97 -8.36
N PRO A 146 9.64 16.91 -8.65
CA PRO A 146 9.97 18.26 -9.13
C PRO A 146 10.84 19.07 -8.17
N LEU A 147 11.02 18.63 -6.91
CA LEU A 147 11.72 19.40 -5.87
C LEU A 147 13.26 19.29 -5.91
N THR A 148 13.87 18.61 -6.88
CA THR A 148 15.34 18.52 -6.99
C THR A 148 16.00 19.55 -7.91
N LYS A 149 15.25 20.51 -8.49
CA LYS A 149 15.82 21.51 -9.42
C LYS A 149 16.31 22.83 -8.82
N ASN A 150 16.35 22.99 -7.50
CA ASN A 150 16.90 24.20 -6.87
C ASN A 150 17.99 23.88 -5.85
N LYS A 151 19.19 23.58 -6.37
CA LYS A 151 20.48 23.93 -5.75
C LYS A 151 21.57 23.70 -6.79
N LYS A 152 21.83 24.74 -7.57
CA LYS A 152 23.07 24.90 -8.33
C LYS A 152 23.61 26.27 -7.94
N ASP A 153 24.42 26.26 -6.90
CA ASP A 153 25.49 27.26 -6.72
C ASP A 153 26.65 26.86 -7.64
#